data_AF-A0A8J4K740-F1
#
_entry.id   AF-A0A8J4K740-F1
#
_cell.length_a   1.000
_cell.length_b   1.000
_cell.length_c   1.000
_cell.angle_alpha   90.00
_cell.angle_beta   90.00
_cell.angle_gamma   90.00
#
_symmetry.space_group_name_H-M   'P 1'
#
loop_
_entity.id
_entity.type
_entity.pdbx_description
1 polymer ?
#
loop_
_entity_poly.entity_id
_entity_poly.type
_entity_poly.pdbx_seq_one_letter_code
_entity_poly.pdbx_strand_id
1 'polypeptide(L)'
;VDCIQLKVPVIQQLYHWDCGLACSRMVLQYLNHLDNDEFQKAIQELQLTKSIWTIDLAYLMRHFGVKHKFCTQTLGVDKGYKNQSFYRKHFDTEENRVNQLFAQAKACKVLVEKCTVTVQDIQNHLSQGHVAIVLVNAVLLLCDLCSSPVKYCCFLPIGQKCFCRNPDYQGHFIVLCGYNKASGSIYYNNPAYADRTCCTSISNFEEARTSYGTDEDILFIYTDS
;
A
#
# COMPACT_ATOMS: atom_id res chain seq x y z
N VAL A 1 -12.94 -20.92 3.27
CA VAL A 1 -11.79 -20.81 4.19
C VAL A 1 -12.11 -19.74 5.23
N ASP A 2 -11.97 -20.07 6.52
CA ASP A 2 -12.41 -19.18 7.60
C ASP A 2 -11.25 -18.42 8.26
N CYS A 3 -10.03 -18.93 8.12
CA CYS A 3 -8.80 -18.27 8.51
C CYS A 3 -7.72 -18.57 7.48
N ILE A 4 -6.99 -17.56 7.05
CA ILE A 4 -5.85 -17.69 6.16
C ILE A 4 -4.76 -16.71 6.57
N GLN A 5 -3.51 -17.17 6.51
CA GLN A 5 -2.33 -16.33 6.68
C GLN A 5 -1.24 -16.82 5.72
N LEU A 6 -1.11 -16.12 4.60
CA LEU A 6 -0.14 -16.37 3.54
C LEU A 6 1.27 -16.03 4.03
N LYS A 7 2.25 -16.82 3.61
CA LYS A 7 3.67 -16.67 3.99
C LYS A 7 4.37 -15.64 3.12
N VAL A 8 3.86 -14.41 3.11
CA VAL A 8 4.49 -13.27 2.44
C VAL A 8 5.74 -12.86 3.25
N PRO A 9 6.93 -12.78 2.64
CA PRO A 9 8.13 -12.33 3.34
C PRO A 9 7.98 -10.89 3.83
N VAL A 10 8.62 -10.58 4.97
CA VAL A 10 8.64 -9.22 5.52
C VAL A 10 9.91 -8.54 5.05
N ILE A 11 9.76 -7.36 4.43
CA ILE A 11 10.88 -6.51 4.03
C ILE A 11 10.63 -5.13 4.61
N GLN A 12 11.57 -4.65 5.42
CA GLN A 12 11.50 -3.33 6.01
C GLN A 12 11.80 -2.25 4.96
N GLN A 13 11.05 -1.15 4.99
CA GLN A 13 11.40 0.07 4.25
C GLN A 13 12.70 0.67 4.80
N LEU A 14 13.49 1.29 3.94
CA LEU A 14 14.77 1.87 4.34
C LEU A 14 14.67 3.37 4.60
N TYR A 15 13.69 4.03 4.01
CA TYR A 15 13.47 5.46 4.09
C TYR A 15 12.03 5.77 4.52
N HIS A 16 11.70 7.04 4.73
CA HIS A 16 10.34 7.44 5.11
C HIS A 16 9.33 7.36 3.94
N TRP A 17 9.81 7.22 2.69
CA TRP A 17 9.02 7.39 1.47
C TRP A 17 8.85 6.11 0.65
N ASP A 18 9.62 5.06 0.94
CA ASP A 18 9.73 3.85 0.12
C ASP A 18 8.87 2.69 0.63
N CYS A 19 7.88 2.94 1.50
CA CYS A 19 7.00 1.88 2.02
C CYS A 19 6.26 1.12 0.89
N GLY A 20 5.84 1.83 -0.18
CA GLY A 20 5.25 1.19 -1.36
C GLY A 20 6.24 0.32 -2.15
N LEU A 21 7.52 0.72 -2.23
CA LEU A 21 8.56 -0.07 -2.86
C LEU A 21 8.90 -1.31 -2.02
N ALA A 22 8.97 -1.16 -0.69
CA ALA A 22 9.14 -2.29 0.22
C ALA A 22 7.97 -3.29 0.10
N CYS A 23 6.73 -2.81 0.03
CA CYS A 23 5.55 -3.64 -0.25
C CYS A 23 5.66 -4.36 -1.60
N SER A 24 6.09 -3.66 -2.65
CA SER A 24 6.30 -4.25 -3.97
C SER A 24 7.36 -5.36 -3.94
N ARG A 25 8.47 -5.17 -3.22
CA ARG A 25 9.48 -6.21 -3.02
C ARG A 25 8.93 -7.42 -2.27
N MET A 26 8.13 -7.22 -1.22
CA MET A 26 7.50 -8.31 -0.48
C MET A 26 6.60 -9.16 -1.39
N VAL A 27 5.78 -8.50 -2.21
CA VAL A 27 4.89 -9.15 -3.18
C VAL A 27 5.69 -9.88 -4.26
N LEU A 28 6.68 -9.23 -4.88
CA LEU A 28 7.50 -9.86 -5.92
C LEU A 28 8.28 -11.05 -5.38
N GLN A 29 8.78 -10.97 -4.14
CA GLN A 29 9.46 -12.10 -3.52
C GLN A 29 8.48 -13.24 -3.20
N TYR A 30 7.26 -12.93 -2.75
CA TYR A 30 6.21 -13.93 -2.56
C TYR A 30 5.87 -14.69 -3.86
N LEU A 31 5.92 -14.00 -5.00
CA LEU A 31 5.71 -14.57 -6.32
C LEU A 31 6.96 -15.25 -6.92
N ASN A 32 8.10 -15.24 -6.24
CA ASN A 32 9.42 -15.65 -6.77
C ASN A 32 9.86 -14.87 -8.02
N HIS A 33 9.40 -13.63 -8.18
CA HIS A 33 9.73 -12.73 -9.30
C HIS A 33 10.74 -11.64 -8.90
N LEU A 34 11.16 -11.56 -7.63
CA LEU A 34 12.09 -10.52 -7.19
C LEU A 34 13.53 -10.82 -7.61
N ASP A 35 14.01 -10.07 -8.59
CA ASP A 35 15.43 -9.88 -8.89
C ASP A 35 15.84 -8.45 -8.49
N ASN A 36 16.93 -8.30 -7.74
CA ASN A 36 17.31 -6.99 -7.19
C ASN A 36 17.82 -6.02 -8.27
N ASP A 37 18.55 -6.52 -9.27
CA ASP A 37 19.13 -5.68 -10.32
C ASP A 37 18.03 -5.21 -11.28
N GLU A 38 17.12 -6.11 -11.66
CA GLU A 38 15.95 -5.76 -12.46
C GLU A 38 15.01 -4.83 -11.69
N PHE A 39 14.88 -4.96 -10.37
CA PHE A 39 14.07 -4.03 -9.56
C PHE A 39 14.66 -2.62 -9.55
N GLN A 40 15.99 -2.48 -9.43
CA GLN A 40 16.64 -1.17 -9.52
C GLN A 40 16.51 -0.57 -10.92
N LYS A 41 16.63 -1.40 -11.96
CA LYS A 41 16.43 -0.98 -13.34
C LYS A 41 14.98 -0.53 -13.59
N ALA A 42 13.99 -1.26 -13.09
CA ALA A 42 12.58 -0.89 -13.20
C ALA A 42 12.28 0.47 -12.54
N ILE A 43 12.87 0.75 -11.36
CA ILE A 43 12.77 2.06 -10.70
C ILE A 43 13.28 3.18 -11.62
N GLN A 44 14.41 2.96 -12.30
CA GLN A 44 15.00 3.95 -13.21
C GLN A 44 14.20 4.13 -14.50
N GLU A 45 13.79 3.04 -15.14
CA GLU A 45 13.05 3.07 -16.42
C GLU A 45 11.65 3.66 -16.26
N LEU A 46 10.96 3.36 -15.15
CA LEU A 46 9.68 3.96 -14.81
C LEU A 46 9.80 5.37 -14.22
N GLN A 47 11.03 5.86 -13.99
CA GLN A 47 11.32 7.17 -13.41
C GLN A 47 10.60 7.40 -12.07
N LEU A 48 10.58 6.37 -11.22
CA LEU A 48 9.91 6.46 -9.92
C LEU A 48 10.62 7.50 -9.04
N THR A 49 9.84 8.38 -8.42
CA THR A 49 10.36 9.46 -7.59
C THR A 49 10.35 9.06 -6.11
N LYS A 50 10.75 9.98 -5.22
CA LYS A 50 10.58 9.80 -3.77
C LYS A 50 9.13 10.06 -3.30
N SER A 51 8.19 10.22 -4.22
CA SER A 51 6.76 10.38 -3.98
C SER A 51 6.06 9.26 -4.74
N ILE A 52 5.91 8.12 -4.06
CA ILE A 52 5.35 6.91 -4.64
C ILE A 52 3.82 6.93 -4.49
N TRP A 53 3.12 6.78 -5.60
CA TRP A 53 1.65 6.62 -5.65
C TRP A 53 1.27 5.18 -5.98
N THR A 54 0.03 4.78 -5.70
CA THR A 54 -0.44 3.41 -5.99
C THR A 54 -0.36 3.08 -7.48
N ILE A 55 -0.57 4.07 -8.37
CA ILE A 55 -0.41 3.89 -9.82
C ILE A 55 1.04 3.55 -10.19
N ASP A 56 2.04 4.12 -9.51
CA ASP A 56 3.45 3.78 -9.72
C ASP A 56 3.70 2.30 -9.42
N LEU A 57 3.12 1.80 -8.34
CA LEU A 57 3.21 0.40 -7.95
C LEU A 57 2.53 -0.51 -8.98
N ALA A 58 1.40 -0.10 -9.56
CA ALA A 58 0.74 -0.85 -10.62
C ALA A 58 1.59 -0.94 -11.90
N TYR A 59 2.25 0.15 -12.30
CA TYR A 59 3.23 0.15 -13.39
C TYR A 59 4.44 -0.75 -13.08
N LEU A 60 4.90 -0.75 -11.83
CA LEU A 60 5.97 -1.65 -11.39
C LEU A 60 5.54 -3.12 -11.47
N MET A 61 4.34 -3.50 -11.02
CA MET A 61 3.82 -4.86 -11.19
C MET A 61 3.71 -5.24 -12.67
N ARG A 62 3.25 -4.31 -13.52
CA ARG A 62 3.19 -4.50 -14.97
C ARG A 62 4.57 -4.76 -15.58
N HIS A 63 5.60 -4.04 -15.12
CA HIS A 63 6.99 -4.22 -15.57
C HIS A 63 7.48 -5.66 -15.33
N PHE A 64 7.19 -6.20 -14.15
CA PHE A 64 7.51 -7.58 -13.77
C PHE A 64 6.55 -8.64 -14.35
N GLY A 65 5.64 -8.25 -15.26
CA GLY A 65 4.68 -9.17 -15.86
C GLY A 65 3.63 -9.73 -14.89
N VAL A 66 3.53 -9.16 -13.68
CA VAL A 66 2.61 -9.63 -12.64
C VAL A 66 1.19 -9.21 -12.98
N LYS A 67 0.26 -10.16 -12.98
CA LYS A 67 -1.17 -9.89 -13.13
C LYS A 67 -1.68 -9.12 -11.91
N HIS A 68 -2.30 -7.97 -12.15
CA HIS A 68 -2.74 -7.06 -11.10
C HIS A 68 -4.04 -6.33 -11.50
N LYS A 69 -4.70 -5.73 -10.50
CA LYS A 69 -5.83 -4.82 -10.66
C LYS A 69 -5.76 -3.72 -9.61
N PHE A 70 -5.66 -2.47 -10.05
CA PHE A 70 -5.70 -1.31 -9.17
C PHE A 70 -7.13 -0.77 -9.07
N CYS A 71 -7.71 -0.76 -7.87
CA CYS A 71 -8.99 -0.15 -7.58
C CYS A 71 -8.80 1.14 -6.77
N THR A 72 -9.52 2.20 -7.14
CA THR A 72 -9.44 3.53 -6.51
C THR A 72 -10.76 4.29 -6.65
N GLN A 73 -11.01 5.29 -5.79
CA GLN A 73 -12.11 6.25 -5.95
C GLN A 73 -11.76 7.40 -6.92
N THR A 74 -10.47 7.63 -7.19
CA THR A 74 -10.00 8.78 -7.95
C THR A 74 -9.11 8.34 -9.12
N LEU A 75 -9.53 8.65 -10.34
CA LEU A 75 -8.70 8.45 -11.54
C LEU A 75 -7.87 9.71 -11.77
N GLY A 76 -6.65 9.72 -11.24
CA GLY A 76 -5.78 10.89 -11.22
C GLY A 76 -5.49 11.36 -9.81
N VAL A 77 -5.29 12.66 -9.64
CA VAL A 77 -5.08 13.28 -8.32
C VAL A 77 -6.32 14.06 -7.89
N ASP A 78 -6.78 13.84 -6.66
CA ASP A 78 -7.79 14.71 -6.04
C ASP A 78 -7.18 16.09 -5.74
N LYS A 79 -7.71 17.13 -6.38
CA LYS A 79 -7.30 18.52 -6.16
C LYS A 79 -7.51 19.00 -4.72
N GLY A 80 -8.37 18.34 -3.95
CA GLY A 80 -8.57 18.59 -2.52
C GLY A 80 -7.32 18.27 -1.68
N TYR A 81 -6.47 17.35 -2.15
CA TYR A 81 -5.27 16.92 -1.41
C TYR A 81 -4.20 17.98 -1.28
N LYS A 82 -4.21 19.04 -2.10
CA LYS A 82 -3.34 20.22 -1.89
C LYS A 82 -3.47 20.83 -0.48
N ASN A 83 -4.64 20.64 0.15
CA ASN A 83 -4.91 21.13 1.49
C ASN A 83 -4.34 20.20 2.58
N GLN A 84 -4.11 18.93 2.28
CA GLN A 84 -3.49 17.96 3.19
C GLN A 84 -1.99 18.23 3.32
N SER A 85 -1.50 18.32 4.56
CA SER A 85 -0.09 18.61 4.86
C SER A 85 0.86 17.58 4.25
N PHE A 86 0.44 16.31 4.20
CA PHE A 86 1.19 15.21 3.58
C PHE A 86 1.47 15.44 2.09
N TYR A 87 0.46 15.82 1.30
CA TYR A 87 0.59 15.96 -0.16
C TYR A 87 1.13 17.33 -0.60
N ARG A 88 1.02 18.36 0.25
CA ARG A 88 1.29 19.76 -0.11
C ARG A 88 2.66 20.02 -0.72
N LYS A 89 3.73 19.39 -0.22
CA LYS A 89 5.12 19.73 -0.57
C LYS A 89 5.47 19.45 -2.03
N HIS A 90 4.83 18.45 -2.64
CA HIS A 90 5.15 17.98 -3.99
C HIS A 90 3.93 18.01 -4.94
N PHE A 91 2.82 18.60 -4.51
CA PHE A 91 1.51 18.48 -5.15
C PHE A 91 1.54 18.84 -6.65
N ASP A 92 1.96 20.05 -7.00
CA ASP A 92 1.85 20.55 -8.38
C ASP A 92 2.74 19.77 -9.38
N THR A 93 3.90 19.28 -8.93
CA THR A 93 4.82 18.49 -9.77
C THR A 93 4.29 17.06 -9.94
N GLU A 94 3.74 16.48 -8.89
CA GLU A 94 3.22 15.11 -8.90
C GLU A 94 1.86 15.02 -9.60
N GLU A 95 1.02 16.06 -9.52
CA GLU A 95 -0.32 16.08 -10.16
C GLU A 95 -0.23 15.79 -11.66
N ASN A 96 0.64 16.50 -12.39
CA ASN A 96 0.78 16.30 -13.83
C ASN A 96 1.29 14.89 -14.17
N ARG A 97 2.30 14.41 -13.43
CA ARG A 97 2.92 13.10 -13.62
C ARG A 97 1.90 11.97 -13.39
N VAL A 98 1.22 12.01 -12.25
CA VAL A 98 0.23 11.00 -11.86
C VAL A 98 -0.95 10.99 -12.83
N ASN A 99 -1.48 12.16 -13.19
CA ASN A 99 -2.56 12.25 -14.17
C ASN A 99 -2.17 11.67 -15.53
N GLN A 100 -0.93 11.87 -15.98
CA GLN A 100 -0.41 11.25 -17.21
C GLN A 100 -0.34 9.72 -17.11
N LEU A 101 0.12 9.17 -15.97
CA LEU A 101 0.12 7.73 -15.74
C LEU A 101 -1.28 7.14 -15.81
N PHE A 102 -2.28 7.76 -15.16
CA PHE A 102 -3.67 7.31 -15.26
C PHE A 102 -4.19 7.38 -16.71
N ALA A 103 -3.88 8.45 -17.44
CA ALA A 103 -4.30 8.60 -18.84
C ALA A 103 -3.69 7.54 -19.77
N GLN A 104 -2.47 7.07 -19.47
CA GLN A 104 -1.74 6.09 -20.28
C GLN A 104 -1.96 4.65 -19.81
N ALA A 105 -2.51 4.42 -18.61
CA ALA A 105 -2.59 3.11 -17.97
C ALA A 105 -3.14 2.02 -18.90
N LYS A 106 -4.26 2.28 -19.57
CA LYS A 106 -4.87 1.34 -20.52
C LYS A 106 -3.94 0.97 -21.67
N ALA A 107 -3.26 1.96 -22.27
CA ALA A 107 -2.32 1.73 -23.36
C ALA A 107 -1.08 0.93 -22.90
N CYS A 108 -0.66 1.14 -21.65
CA CYS A 108 0.44 0.41 -21.02
C CYS A 108 0.04 -0.97 -20.46
N LYS A 109 -1.24 -1.36 -20.59
CA LYS A 109 -1.82 -2.59 -20.00
C LYS A 109 -1.74 -2.63 -18.47
N VAL A 110 -1.80 -1.46 -17.83
CA VAL A 110 -1.99 -1.33 -16.39
C VAL A 110 -3.49 -1.28 -16.13
N LEU A 111 -4.02 -2.27 -15.41
CA LEU A 111 -5.46 -2.39 -15.17
C LEU A 111 -5.86 -1.53 -13.97
N VAL A 112 -6.60 -0.45 -14.25
CA VAL A 112 -7.11 0.49 -13.25
C VAL A 112 -8.64 0.54 -13.35
N GLU A 113 -9.31 0.47 -12.22
CA GLU A 113 -10.77 0.49 -12.11
C GLU A 113 -11.20 1.51 -11.04
N LYS A 114 -12.14 2.38 -11.40
CA LYS A 114 -12.77 3.27 -10.41
C LYS A 114 -13.90 2.52 -9.72
N CYS A 115 -13.66 2.01 -8.52
CA CYS A 115 -14.66 1.26 -7.76
C CYS A 115 -14.35 1.21 -6.26
N THR A 116 -15.39 0.96 -5.46
CA THR A 116 -15.27 0.60 -4.04
C THR A 116 -15.05 -0.89 -3.94
N VAL A 117 -14.16 -1.29 -3.03
CA VAL A 117 -13.84 -2.69 -2.76
C VAL A 117 -14.37 -3.05 -1.38
N THR A 118 -15.10 -4.16 -1.27
CA THR A 118 -15.61 -4.62 0.02
C THR A 118 -14.60 -5.52 0.73
N VAL A 119 -14.73 -5.65 2.06
CA VAL A 119 -13.97 -6.65 2.84
C VAL A 119 -14.19 -8.07 2.28
N GLN A 120 -15.40 -8.37 1.78
CA GLN A 120 -15.68 -9.68 1.20
C GLN A 120 -14.87 -9.92 -0.08
N ASP A 121 -14.69 -8.90 -0.93
CA ASP A 121 -13.83 -8.98 -2.11
C ASP A 121 -12.37 -9.24 -1.72
N ILE A 122 -11.88 -8.53 -0.71
CA ILE A 122 -10.53 -8.72 -0.16
C ILE A 122 -10.36 -10.14 0.39
N GLN A 123 -11.30 -10.63 1.19
CA GLN A 123 -11.27 -11.98 1.74
C GLN A 123 -11.34 -13.05 0.64
N ASN A 124 -12.17 -12.85 -0.37
CA ASN A 124 -12.27 -13.76 -1.52
C ASN A 124 -10.94 -13.81 -2.28
N HIS A 125 -10.30 -12.66 -2.51
CA HIS A 125 -9.00 -12.56 -3.15
C HIS A 125 -7.92 -13.29 -2.33
N LEU A 126 -7.77 -12.95 -1.05
CA LEU A 126 -6.80 -13.59 -0.15
C LEU A 126 -7.00 -15.11 -0.05
N SER A 127 -8.25 -15.58 -0.02
CA SER A 127 -8.58 -17.02 0.10
C SER A 127 -8.07 -17.87 -1.07
N GLN A 128 -7.78 -17.25 -2.21
CA GLN A 128 -7.25 -17.90 -3.41
C GLN A 128 -5.71 -17.91 -3.44
N GLY A 129 -5.05 -17.51 -2.34
CA GLY A 129 -3.59 -17.42 -2.27
C GLY A 129 -3.03 -16.10 -2.81
N HIS A 130 -3.90 -15.20 -3.25
CA HIS A 130 -3.49 -13.90 -3.77
C HIS A 130 -3.20 -12.88 -2.65
N VAL A 131 -2.54 -11.77 -2.97
CA VAL A 131 -2.18 -10.71 -2.00
C VAL A 131 -2.61 -9.34 -2.51
N ALA A 132 -2.59 -8.32 -1.65
CA ALA A 132 -2.91 -6.95 -2.05
C ALA A 132 -2.01 -5.93 -1.36
N ILE A 133 -1.59 -4.90 -2.08
CA ILE A 133 -0.97 -3.70 -1.51
C ILE A 133 -2.08 -2.68 -1.27
N VAL A 134 -2.18 -2.12 -0.07
CA VAL A 134 -3.24 -1.19 0.33
C VAL A 134 -2.64 0.08 0.86
N LEU A 135 -3.16 1.23 0.42
CA LEU A 135 -2.88 2.52 1.03
C LEU A 135 -3.80 2.72 2.24
N VAL A 136 -3.21 3.05 3.39
CA VAL A 136 -3.95 3.33 4.62
C VAL A 136 -3.55 4.67 5.22
N ASN A 137 -4.42 5.24 6.02
CA ASN A 137 -4.05 6.29 6.96
C ASN A 137 -3.34 5.68 8.17
N ALA A 138 -2.02 5.81 8.23
CA ALA A 138 -1.17 5.25 9.27
C ALA A 138 -1.46 5.78 10.68
N VAL A 139 -2.11 6.95 10.77
CA VAL A 139 -2.54 7.53 12.06
C VAL A 139 -3.71 6.75 12.66
N LEU A 140 -4.57 6.18 11.82
CA LEU A 140 -5.77 5.46 12.23
C LEU A 140 -5.51 3.96 12.38
N LEU A 141 -4.56 3.40 11.62
CA LEU A 141 -4.28 1.97 11.66
C LEU A 141 -3.60 1.55 12.98
N LEU A 142 -4.34 0.82 13.81
CA LEU A 142 -3.87 0.20 15.04
C LEU A 142 -3.48 -1.24 14.77
N CYS A 143 -2.52 -1.77 15.54
CA CYS A 143 -2.15 -3.18 15.50
C CYS A 143 -2.39 -3.81 16.87
N ASP A 144 -3.15 -4.91 16.89
CA ASP A 144 -3.52 -5.64 18.10
C ASP A 144 -2.34 -6.44 18.69
N LEU A 145 -1.28 -6.67 17.90
CA LEU A 145 -0.10 -7.44 18.31
C LEU A 145 1.09 -6.57 18.71
N CYS A 146 1.13 -5.32 18.27
CA CYS A 146 2.27 -4.44 18.53
C CYS A 146 2.08 -3.70 19.85
N SER A 147 3.03 -3.87 20.78
CA SER A 147 3.00 -3.22 22.10
C SER A 147 3.11 -1.69 22.06
N SER A 148 3.45 -1.10 20.90
CA SER A 148 3.48 0.34 20.70
C SER A 148 3.19 0.68 19.23
N PRO A 149 2.26 1.61 18.95
CA PRO A 149 1.99 2.07 17.60
C PRO A 149 3.23 2.78 17.02
N VAL A 150 3.46 2.60 15.71
CA VAL A 150 4.48 3.38 15.00
C VAL A 150 4.05 4.85 15.03
N LYS A 151 4.92 5.73 15.52
CA LYS A 151 4.63 7.17 15.55
C LYS A 151 5.02 7.82 14.23
N TYR A 152 4.07 7.90 13.30
CA TYR A 152 4.26 8.58 12.00
C TYR A 152 4.23 10.12 12.09
N CYS A 153 3.93 10.69 13.27
CA CYS A 153 3.64 12.13 13.45
C CYS A 153 4.75 13.09 12.98
N CYS A 154 6.01 12.63 12.93
CA CYS A 154 7.18 13.48 12.66
C CYS A 154 8.31 12.77 11.90
N PHE A 155 8.08 11.55 11.40
CA PHE A 155 9.15 10.69 10.87
C PHE A 155 10.39 10.62 11.79
N LEU A 156 10.17 10.61 13.10
CA LEU A 156 11.28 10.49 14.05
C LEU A 156 11.79 9.06 14.07
N PRO A 157 13.11 8.84 14.28
CA PRO A 157 13.67 7.52 14.49
C PRO A 157 12.93 6.77 15.61
N ILE A 158 12.93 5.44 15.49
CA ILE A 158 12.39 4.53 16.51
C ILE A 158 12.95 4.93 17.89
N GLY A 159 12.07 5.22 18.85
CA GLY A 159 12.43 5.55 20.24
C GLY A 159 12.31 7.02 20.64
N GLN A 160 12.10 7.96 19.70
CA GLN A 160 11.89 9.38 20.05
C GLN A 160 10.39 9.73 20.22
N LYS A 161 10.08 10.49 21.27
CA LYS A 161 8.72 11.00 21.53
C LYS A 161 8.48 12.24 20.66
N CYS A 162 7.56 12.17 19.68
CA CYS A 162 7.01 13.40 19.09
C CYS A 162 5.88 13.96 19.96
N PHE A 163 5.82 15.29 20.10
CA PHE A 163 4.86 16.03 20.91
C PHE A 163 3.73 16.67 20.07
N CYS A 164 3.59 16.34 18.79
CA CYS A 164 2.46 16.84 18.01
C CYS A 164 1.13 16.29 18.56
N ARG A 165 0.19 17.22 18.78
CA ARG A 165 -1.17 16.95 19.25
C ARG A 165 -1.99 16.58 18.02
N ASN A 166 -2.17 15.26 17.82
CA ASN A 166 -2.81 14.61 16.67
C ASN A 166 -2.11 14.85 15.33
N PRO A 167 -1.44 13.83 14.75
CA PRO A 167 -0.95 13.95 13.39
C PRO A 167 -2.10 14.05 12.40
N ASP A 168 -1.94 14.93 11.40
CA ASP A 168 -2.75 14.92 10.18
C ASP A 168 -2.61 13.57 9.45
N TYR A 169 -3.47 13.33 8.44
CA TYR A 169 -3.38 12.18 7.54
C TYR A 169 -1.94 11.81 7.19
N GLN A 170 -1.60 10.51 7.31
CA GLN A 170 -0.33 9.96 6.84
C GLN A 170 -0.56 8.75 5.96
N GLY A 171 -0.27 8.88 4.67
CA GLY A 171 -0.35 7.77 3.73
C GLY A 171 0.74 6.75 4.01
N HIS A 172 0.35 5.48 4.08
CA HIS A 172 1.29 4.38 4.28
C HIS A 172 0.82 3.11 3.55
N PHE A 173 1.72 2.45 2.85
CA PHE A 173 1.42 1.18 2.18
C PHE A 173 1.68 0.00 3.10
N ILE A 174 0.77 -0.97 3.06
CA ILE A 174 0.89 -2.27 3.71
C ILE A 174 0.58 -3.39 2.72
N VAL A 175 1.02 -4.62 3.02
CA VAL A 175 0.64 -5.81 2.24
C VAL A 175 -0.35 -6.64 3.05
N LEU A 176 -1.56 -6.82 2.54
CA LEU A 176 -2.50 -7.77 3.10
C LEU A 176 -2.06 -9.20 2.77
N CYS A 177 -1.95 -10.02 3.81
CA CYS A 177 -1.50 -11.40 3.70
C CYS A 177 -2.44 -12.40 4.38
N GLY A 178 -3.58 -11.97 4.93
CA GLY A 178 -4.53 -12.92 5.48
C GLY A 178 -5.71 -12.31 6.22
N TYR A 179 -6.59 -13.16 6.73
CA TYR A 179 -7.71 -12.78 7.59
C TYR A 179 -8.10 -13.93 8.52
N ASN A 180 -8.87 -13.60 9.56
CA ASN A 180 -9.57 -14.55 10.41
C ASN A 180 -11.01 -14.08 10.62
N LYS A 181 -11.98 -14.83 10.08
CA LYS A 181 -13.41 -14.48 10.17
C LYS A 181 -13.96 -14.62 11.59
N ALA A 182 -13.46 -15.59 12.36
CA ALA A 182 -13.93 -15.85 13.72
C ALA A 182 -13.56 -14.70 14.68
N SER A 183 -12.33 -14.16 14.55
CA SER A 183 -11.90 -13.00 15.33
C SER A 183 -12.21 -11.66 14.67
N GLY A 184 -12.72 -11.65 13.43
CA GLY A 184 -12.97 -10.43 12.67
C GLY A 184 -11.69 -9.63 12.40
N SER A 185 -10.58 -10.32 12.09
CA SER A 185 -9.26 -9.71 11.97
C SER A 185 -8.67 -9.83 10.57
N ILE A 186 -7.77 -8.91 10.23
CA ILE A 186 -6.97 -8.91 9.01
C ILE A 186 -5.48 -8.97 9.35
N TYR A 187 -4.72 -9.78 8.62
CA TYR A 187 -3.28 -9.92 8.75
C TYR A 187 -2.58 -9.14 7.65
N TYR A 188 -1.53 -8.40 8.02
CA TYR A 188 -0.80 -7.57 7.08
C TYR A 188 0.68 -7.45 7.45
N ASN A 189 1.55 -7.39 6.45
CA ASN A 189 2.94 -7.01 6.64
C ASN A 189 3.04 -5.49 6.56
N ASN A 190 3.54 -4.87 7.63
CA ASN A 190 3.80 -3.44 7.69
C ASN A 190 5.31 -3.21 7.45
N PRO A 191 5.71 -2.53 6.36
CA PRO A 191 7.12 -2.32 6.04
C PRO A 191 7.86 -1.44 7.06
N ALA A 192 7.19 -0.83 8.04
CA ALA A 192 7.85 -0.18 9.17
C ALA A 192 8.55 -1.17 10.13
N TYR A 193 8.19 -2.46 10.08
CA TYR A 193 8.78 -3.54 10.87
C TYR A 193 9.53 -4.54 9.98
N ALA A 194 10.56 -5.19 10.53
CA ALA A 194 11.42 -6.11 9.79
C ALA A 194 11.15 -7.60 10.06
N ASP A 195 10.39 -7.92 11.11
CA ASP A 195 10.44 -9.23 11.77
C ASP A 195 9.06 -9.84 12.06
N ARG A 196 7.96 -9.20 11.65
CA ARG A 196 6.62 -9.61 12.05
C ARG A 196 5.53 -9.31 11.01
N THR A 197 4.50 -10.14 11.05
CA THR A 197 3.18 -9.85 10.49
C THR A 197 2.32 -9.20 11.56
N CYS A 198 1.67 -8.10 11.23
CA CYS A 198 0.74 -7.38 12.07
C CYS A 198 -0.69 -7.93 11.92
N CYS A 199 -1.55 -7.56 12.87
CA CYS A 199 -2.96 -7.92 12.87
C CYS A 199 -3.78 -6.74 13.38
N THR A 200 -4.95 -6.51 12.80
CA THR A 200 -5.93 -5.54 13.30
C THR A 200 -7.35 -6.04 13.07
N SER A 201 -8.33 -5.44 13.75
CA SER A 201 -9.74 -5.66 13.46
C SER A 201 -10.12 -5.18 12.05
N ILE A 202 -11.10 -5.86 11.42
CA ILE A 202 -11.66 -5.43 10.13
C ILE A 202 -12.20 -4.00 10.20
N SER A 203 -12.83 -3.61 11.31
CA SER A 203 -13.37 -2.26 11.50
C SER A 203 -12.28 -1.18 11.48
N ASN A 204 -11.18 -1.40 12.19
CA ASN A 204 -10.08 -0.43 12.20
C ASN A 204 -9.32 -0.41 10.87
N PHE A 205 -9.18 -1.55 10.20
CA PHE A 205 -8.63 -1.61 8.85
C PHE A 205 -9.48 -0.82 7.85
N GLU A 206 -10.81 -1.02 7.83
CA GLU A 206 -11.71 -0.26 6.96
C GLU A 206 -11.62 1.23 7.24
N GLU A 207 -11.72 1.65 8.52
CA GLU A 207 -11.55 3.04 8.94
C GLU A 207 -10.26 3.66 8.40
N ALA A 208 -9.14 2.94 8.52
CA ALA A 208 -7.84 3.41 8.07
C ALA A 208 -7.73 3.48 6.53
N ARG A 209 -8.22 2.48 5.79
CA ARG A 209 -8.09 2.42 4.33
C ARG A 209 -9.13 3.27 3.58
N THR A 210 -10.26 3.62 4.21
CA THR A 210 -11.30 4.46 3.60
C THR A 210 -11.28 5.90 4.09
N SER A 211 -10.31 6.26 4.94
CA SER A 211 -10.09 7.63 5.37
C SER A 211 -9.79 8.55 4.19
N TYR A 212 -10.29 9.79 4.25
CA TYR A 212 -9.95 10.82 3.27
C TYR A 212 -8.43 10.96 3.13
N GLY A 213 -7.92 11.06 1.89
CA GLY A 213 -6.50 11.02 1.57
C GLY A 213 -6.00 9.70 0.98
N THR A 214 -6.75 8.60 1.15
CA THR A 214 -6.35 7.26 0.67
C THR A 214 -6.91 6.88 -0.69
N ASP A 215 -7.95 7.57 -1.17
CA ASP A 215 -8.76 7.16 -2.33
C ASP A 215 -9.30 5.72 -2.29
N GLU A 216 -9.31 5.08 -1.12
CA GLU A 216 -9.57 3.64 -0.99
C GLU A 216 -8.64 2.76 -1.85
N ASP A 217 -7.43 3.26 -2.13
CA ASP A 217 -6.48 2.62 -3.04
C ASP A 217 -6.10 1.20 -2.58
N ILE A 218 -6.40 0.24 -3.45
CA ILE A 218 -5.99 -1.16 -3.30
C ILE A 218 -5.50 -1.71 -4.64
N LEU A 219 -4.28 -2.24 -4.61
CA LEU A 219 -3.66 -2.95 -5.72
C LEU A 219 -3.72 -4.45 -5.44
N PHE A 220 -4.70 -5.10 -6.06
CA PHE A 220 -4.82 -6.56 -6.05
C PHE A 220 -3.74 -7.19 -6.93
N ILE A 221 -3.07 -8.19 -6.38
CA ILE A 221 -2.02 -8.95 -7.04
C ILE A 221 -2.43 -10.40 -7.11
N TYR A 222 -2.44 -10.97 -8.31
CA TYR A 222 -2.85 -12.35 -8.54
C TYR A 222 -1.61 -13.24 -8.59
N THR A 223 -1.62 -14.31 -7.80
CA THR A 223 -0.67 -15.41 -8.01
C THR A 223 -1.07 -16.14 -9.28
N ASP A 224 -0.09 -16.51 -10.12
CA ASP A 224 -0.37 -17.32 -11.29
C ASP A 224 -1.03 -18.63 -10.84
N SER A 225 -2.17 -18.96 -11.49
CA SER A 225 -2.91 -20.21 -11.28
C SER A 225 -2.39 -21.29 -12.22
#